data_AF-A0A1H3VCM5-F1
#
_entry.id   AF-A0A1H3VCM5-F1
#
_cell.length_a   1.000
_cell.length_b   1.000
_cell.length_c   1.000
_cell.angle_alpha   90.00
_cell.angle_beta   90.00
_cell.angle_gamma   90.00
#
_symmetry.space_group_name_H-M   'P 1'
#
loop_
_entity.id
_entity.type
_entity.pdbx_description
1 polymer ?
#
loop_
_entity_poly.entity_id
_entity_poly.type
_entity_poly.pdbx_seq_one_letter_code
_entity_poly.pdbx_strand_id
1 'polypeptide(L)'
;MENEHLGNCMIIGGGNHGLYNVVCIEDYGEKNYTLMKKIFKAEKEHNLVCGGQLAVFEDEICVSIDTVGIVAEYYYQSQDMYEKWR
;
A
#
# COMPACT_ATOMS: atom_id res chain seq x y z
N MET A 1 20.71 -11.87 -12.98
CA MET A 1 20.45 -10.42 -12.93
C MET A 1 19.41 -10.26 -11.83
N GLU A 2 19.88 -10.36 -10.60
CA GLU A 2 19.05 -10.23 -9.41
C GLU A 2 18.79 -8.74 -9.22
N ASN A 3 17.53 -8.35 -9.07
CA ASN A 3 17.16 -6.95 -8.85
C ASN A 3 17.65 -6.54 -7.45
N GLU A 4 18.92 -6.14 -7.34
CA GLU A 4 19.55 -5.52 -6.15
C GLU A 4 18.94 -4.14 -5.80
N HIS A 5 17.72 -3.85 -6.27
CA HIS A 5 17.05 -2.54 -6.21
C HIS A 5 15.62 -2.60 -5.66
N LEU A 6 15.17 -3.73 -5.10
CA LEU A 6 14.03 -3.68 -4.19
C LEU A 6 14.49 -3.07 -2.86
N GLY A 7 14.91 -1.81 -2.91
CA GLY A 7 14.99 -0.95 -1.73
C GLY A 7 13.59 -0.74 -1.15
N ASN A 8 13.52 0.00 -0.04
CA ASN A 8 12.25 0.34 0.59
C ASN A 8 11.25 0.81 -0.47
N CYS A 9 10.08 0.17 -0.54
CA CYS A 9 9.04 0.53 -1.50
C CYS A 9 7.65 0.47 -0.87
N MET A 10 6.75 1.31 -1.39
CA MET A 10 5.33 1.26 -1.11
C MET A 10 4.60 0.74 -2.34
N ILE A 11 3.75 -0.27 -2.14
CA ILE A 11 2.91 -0.91 -3.14
C ILE A 11 1.46 -0.56 -2.85
N ILE A 12 0.76 -0.08 -3.88
CA ILE A 12 -0.67 0.25 -3.82
C ILE A 12 -1.38 -0.62 -4.86
N GLY A 13 -2.33 -1.44 -4.42
CA GLY A 13 -3.18 -2.28 -5.26
C GLY A 13 -4.66 -1.93 -5.14
N GLY A 14 -5.47 -2.32 -6.13
CA GLY A 14 -6.93 -2.10 -6.14
C GLY A 14 -7.40 -0.97 -7.06
N GLY A 15 -8.39 -0.20 -6.59
CA GLY A 15 -8.98 0.94 -7.31
C GLY A 15 -10.32 0.65 -8.01
N ASN A 16 -10.62 -0.61 -8.31
CA ASN A 16 -11.85 -1.03 -9.02
C ASN A 16 -13.16 -0.77 -8.26
N HIS A 17 -13.10 -0.40 -6.98
CA HIS A 17 -14.27 0.00 -6.17
C HIS A 17 -13.98 1.20 -5.25
N GLY A 18 -12.99 2.04 -5.61
CA GLY A 18 -12.54 3.15 -4.76
C GLY A 18 -11.86 2.70 -3.45
N LEU A 19 -11.49 1.43 -3.38
CA LEU A 19 -10.78 0.81 -2.27
C LEU A 19 -9.41 0.32 -2.73
N TYR A 20 -8.45 0.43 -1.83
CA TYR A 20 -7.06 0.14 -2.09
C TYR A 20 -6.47 -0.67 -0.95
N ASN A 21 -5.53 -1.53 -1.29
CA ASN A 21 -4.63 -2.14 -0.32
C ASN A 21 -3.25 -1.47 -0.43
N VAL A 22 -2.62 -1.20 0.71
CA VAL A 22 -1.31 -0.54 0.77
C VAL A 22 -0.35 -1.39 1.59
N VAL A 23 0.78 -1.72 0.99
CA VAL A 23 1.86 -2.50 1.62
C VAL A 23 3.16 -1.72 1.50
N CYS A 24 3.90 -1.61 2.60
CA CYS A 24 5.28 -1.14 2.61
C CYS A 24 6.21 -2.32 2.78
N ILE A 25 7.23 -2.40 1.93
CA ILE A 25 8.29 -3.38 1.98
C ILE A 25 9.58 -2.65 2.30
N GLU A 26 10.29 -3.09 3.33
CA GLU A 26 11.58 -2.55 3.77
C GLU A 26 12.62 -3.66 3.86
N ASP A 27 13.90 -3.28 3.95
CA ASP A 27 15.02 -4.20 4.14
C ASP A 27 15.02 -5.36 3.11
N TYR A 28 14.86 -5.03 1.83
CA TYR A 28 14.84 -6.01 0.72
C TYR A 28 13.79 -7.11 0.85
N GLY A 29 12.68 -6.83 1.53
CA GLY A 29 11.60 -7.81 1.71
C GLY A 29 11.60 -8.49 3.07
N GLU A 30 12.59 -8.26 3.93
CA GLU A 30 12.62 -8.82 5.28
C GLU A 30 11.50 -8.27 6.17
N LYS A 31 11.07 -7.03 5.91
CA LYS A 31 9.99 -6.39 6.67
C LYS A 31 8.86 -5.96 5.73
N ASN A 32 7.64 -6.38 6.08
CA ASN A 32 6.43 -6.10 5.32
C ASN A 32 5.36 -5.55 6.26
N TYR A 33 4.81 -4.40 5.92
CA TYR A 33 3.80 -3.70 6.71
C TYR A 33 2.57 -3.45 5.86
N THR A 34 1.40 -3.86 6.34
CA THR A 34 0.12 -3.58 5.67
C THR A 34 -0.59 -2.44 6.38
N LEU A 35 -1.07 -1.46 5.62
CA LEU A 35 -1.87 -0.37 6.17
C LEU A 35 -3.22 -0.91 6.63
N MET A 36 -3.50 -0.75 7.93
CA MET A 36 -4.78 -1.10 8.53
C MET A 36 -5.60 0.15 8.84
N LYS A 37 -6.91 0.10 8.58
CA LYS A 37 -7.83 1.16 9.02
C LYS A 37 -8.36 0.86 10.43
N LYS A 38 -8.57 1.92 11.22
CA LYS A 38 -9.00 1.80 12.62
C LYS A 38 -10.44 1.30 12.80
N ILE A 39 -11.32 1.65 11.87
CA ILE A 39 -12.74 1.31 11.92
C ILE A 39 -13.04 0.46 10.69
N PHE A 40 -13.38 -0.81 10.93
CA PHE A 40 -13.68 -1.77 9.88
C PHE A 40 -14.85 -2.66 10.28
N LYS A 41 -15.41 -3.35 9.30
CA LYS A 41 -16.41 -4.39 9.49
C LYS A 41 -15.71 -5.73 9.52
N ALA A 42 -15.67 -6.37 10.69
CA ALA A 42 -15.15 -7.73 10.82
C ALA A 42 -15.86 -8.68 9.85
N GLU A 43 -15.13 -9.66 9.31
CA GLU A 43 -15.62 -10.68 8.37
C GLU A 43 -16.14 -10.13 7.01
N LYS A 44 -16.07 -8.82 6.78
CA LYS A 44 -16.37 -8.25 5.47
C LYS A 44 -15.15 -8.35 4.58
N GLU A 45 -15.36 -8.83 3.37
CA GLU A 45 -14.33 -8.95 2.34
C GLU A 45 -14.64 -8.08 1.12
N HIS A 46 -13.60 -7.75 0.35
CA HIS A 46 -13.67 -7.02 -0.91
C HIS A 46 -12.83 -7.70 -1.98
N ASN A 47 -13.30 -7.62 -3.23
CA ASN A 47 -12.57 -8.10 -4.39
C ASN A 47 -11.82 -6.94 -5.03
N LEU A 48 -10.49 -6.92 -4.93
CA LEU A 48 -9.64 -5.87 -5.49
C LEU A 48 -8.79 -6.41 -6.63
N VAL A 49 -8.61 -5.59 -7.67
CA VAL A 49 -7.69 -5.90 -8.77
C VAL A 49 -6.29 -5.43 -8.40
N CYS A 50 -5.39 -6.37 -8.12
CA CYS A 50 -4.01 -6.13 -7.74
C CYS A 50 -3.08 -6.85 -8.74
N GLY A 51 -2.12 -6.13 -9.34
CA GLY A 51 -1.20 -6.74 -10.31
C GLY A 51 -1.88 -7.35 -11.55
N GLY A 52 -3.07 -6.87 -11.92
CA GLY A 52 -3.87 -7.41 -13.03
C GLY A 52 -4.68 -8.66 -12.70
N GLN A 53 -4.68 -9.10 -11.43
CA GLN A 53 -5.46 -10.25 -10.96
C GLN A 53 -6.46 -9.82 -9.90
N LEU A 54 -7.59 -10.51 -9.81
CA LEU A 54 -8.58 -10.30 -8.75
C LEU A 54 -8.14 -11.08 -7.50
N ALA A 55 -8.11 -10.41 -6.35
CA ALA A 55 -7.83 -11.02 -5.06
C ALA A 55 -8.84 -10.53 -4.00
N VAL A 56 -9.06 -11.38 -3.00
CA VAL A 56 -9.98 -11.12 -1.88
C VAL A 56 -9.19 -10.54 -0.72
N PHE A 57 -9.69 -9.46 -0.12
CA PHE A 57 -9.06 -8.78 1.01
C PHE A 57 -10.09 -8.45 2.08
N GLU A 58 -9.70 -8.55 3.34
CA GLU A 58 -10.51 -8.14 4.48
C GLU A 58 -10.73 -6.62 4.49
N ASP A 59 -11.87 -6.18 5.02
CA ASP A 59 -12.23 -4.76 5.10
C ASP A 59 -11.19 -3.95 5.88
N GLU A 60 -10.55 -4.54 6.89
CA GLU A 60 -9.51 -3.90 7.73
C GLU A 60 -8.29 -3.39 6.96
N ILE A 61 -7.96 -4.02 5.83
CA ILE A 61 -6.80 -3.66 4.98
C ILE A 61 -7.21 -3.01 3.65
N CYS A 62 -8.49 -2.62 3.53
CA CYS A 62 -9.05 -1.91 2.39
C CYS A 62 -9.35 -0.45 2.75
N VAL A 63 -8.54 0.48 2.25
CA VAL A 63 -8.60 1.92 2.56
C VAL A 63 -9.12 2.76 1.39
N SER A 64 -9.57 3.99 1.67
CA SER A 64 -9.98 4.95 0.64
C SER A 64 -8.78 5.61 -0.05
N ILE A 65 -9.01 6.18 -1.25
CA ILE A 65 -7.99 6.95 -1.96
C ILE A 65 -7.43 8.12 -1.12
N ASP A 66 -8.26 8.77 -0.31
CA ASP A 66 -7.81 9.88 0.54
C ASP A 66 -6.78 9.40 1.58
N THR A 67 -7.00 8.20 2.13
CA THR A 67 -6.06 7.58 3.07
C THR A 67 -4.76 7.20 2.35
N VAL A 68 -4.87 6.67 1.13
CA VAL A 68 -3.70 6.37 0.29
C VAL A 68 -2.88 7.63 0.03
N GLY A 69 -3.52 8.76 -0.31
CA GLY A 69 -2.85 10.03 -0.55
C GLY A 69 -2.05 10.51 0.66
N ILE A 70 -2.65 10.48 1.85
CA ILE A 70 -1.99 10.86 3.11
C ILE A 70 -0.78 9.97 3.38
N VAL A 71 -0.93 8.65 3.24
CA VAL A 71 0.13 7.69 3.55
C VAL A 71 1.26 7.73 2.52
N ALA A 72 0.94 7.92 1.23
CA ALA A 72 1.92 8.11 0.18
C ALA A 72 2.74 9.39 0.37
N GLU A 73 2.09 10.49 0.77
CA GLU A 73 2.79 11.74 1.09
C GLU A 73 3.75 11.57 2.28
N TYR A 74 3.27 10.96 3.37
CA TYR A 74 4.09 10.68 4.55
C TYR A 74 5.29 9.79 4.20
N TYR A 75 5.05 8.71 3.44
CA TYR A 75 6.10 7.80 3.01
C TYR A 75 7.17 8.52 2.17
N TYR A 76 6.74 9.34 1.22
CA TYR A 76 7.63 10.12 0.37
C TYR A 76 8.49 11.11 1.17
N GLN A 77 7.90 11.78 2.17
CA GLN A 77 8.63 12.66 3.08
C GLN A 77 9.62 11.89 3.96
N SER A 78 9.23 10.71 4.47
CA SER A 78 10.06 9.91 5.39
C SER A 78 11.30 9.29 4.75
N GLN A 79 11.31 9.14 3.41
CA GLN A 79 12.44 8.58 2.66
C GLN A 79 13.40 9.67 2.13
N ASP A 80 13.32 10.91 2.63
CA ASP A 80 14.10 12.08 2.15
C ASP A 80 14.00 12.31 0.62
N MET A 81 12.93 11.81 -0.01
CA MET A 81 12.72 11.97 -1.46
C MET A 81 12.26 13.40 -1.82
N TYR A 82 11.94 14.22 -0.82
CA TYR A 82 11.44 15.59 -0.99
C TYR A 82 12.53 16.57 -1.46
N GLU A 83 13.81 16.32 -1.18
CA GLU A 83 14.91 17.22 -1.60
C GLU A 83 15.27 17.11 -3.09
N LYS A 84 14.79 16.09 -3.82
CA LYS A 84 15.15 15.86 -5.22
C LYS A 84 14.31 16.60 -6.26
N TRP A 85 13.25 17.31 -5.86
CA TRP A 85 12.28 17.90 -6.79
C TRP A 85 12.02 19.40 -6.59
N ARG A 86 12.92 20.12 -5.91
CA ARG A 86 12.98 21.60 -5.91
C ARG A 86 14.25 22.07 -6.62
#